data_AF-A0A4U7CLD3-F1
#
_entry.id   AF-A0A4U7CLD3-F1
#
_cell.length_a   1.000
_cell.length_b   1.000
_cell.length_c   1.000
_cell.angle_alpha   90.00
_cell.angle_beta   90.00
_cell.angle_gamma   90.00
#
_symmetry.space_group_name_H-M   'P 1'
#
loop_
_entity.id
_entity.type
_entity.pdbx_description
1 polymer ?
#
loop_
_entity_poly.entity_id
_entity_poly.type
_entity_poly.pdbx_seq_one_letter_code
_entity_poly.pdbx_strand_id
1 'polypeptide(L)'
;MNKRGHVLNGLLLALGLGFILEPGLDAATATTVAEITVPVVLGALFPDVDTAFGRHRKTLHSLPVLAVFLAYPIFFGNLQYVWIGVLTHYVLDVVGSRRGIALFHPLSDREFGFPSGVTTSSKYADLVTVVITAIELAGFWAIHTYVVSLDLDLSAASEAAAGFGL
;
A
#
# COMPACT_ATOMS: atom_id res chain seq x y z
N MET A 1 3.82 -2.15 -12.08
CA MET A 1 3.85 -3.59 -12.36
C MET A 1 2.64 -3.94 -13.22
N ASN A 2 2.27 -5.21 -13.41
CA ASN A 2 0.90 -5.52 -13.86
C ASN A 2 -0.03 -5.57 -12.62
N LYS A 3 -1.35 -5.59 -12.84
CA LYS A 3 -2.36 -5.66 -11.75
C LYS A 3 -2.08 -6.81 -10.78
N ARG A 4 -1.68 -7.98 -11.29
CA ARG A 4 -1.32 -9.15 -10.47
C ARG A 4 -0.14 -8.87 -9.54
N GLY A 5 0.90 -8.18 -10.02
CA GLY A 5 2.06 -7.81 -9.20
C GLY A 5 1.68 -6.84 -8.08
N HIS A 6 0.80 -5.87 -8.34
CA HIS A 6 0.30 -4.97 -7.30
C HIS A 6 -0.52 -5.71 -6.24
N VAL A 7 -1.34 -6.69 -6.62
CA VAL A 7 -2.05 -7.56 -5.67
C VAL A 7 -1.07 -8.42 -4.86
N LEU A 8 -0.09 -9.05 -5.52
CA LEU A 8 0.93 -9.86 -4.84
C LEU A 8 1.67 -9.04 -3.78
N ASN A 9 2.12 -7.84 -4.16
CA ASN A 9 2.79 -6.93 -3.24
C ASN A 9 1.86 -6.49 -2.10
N GLY A 10 0.63 -6.07 -2.37
CA GLY A 10 -0.33 -5.69 -1.33
C GLY A 10 -0.60 -6.82 -0.32
N LEU A 11 -0.74 -8.06 -0.78
CA LEU A 11 -0.94 -9.23 0.09
C LEU A 11 0.29 -9.52 0.95
N LEU A 12 1.48 -9.54 0.34
CA LEU A 12 2.73 -9.78 1.07
C LEU A 12 3.06 -8.66 2.05
N LEU A 13 2.77 -7.42 1.68
CA LEU A 13 2.97 -6.24 2.51
C LEU A 13 2.01 -6.24 3.70
N ALA A 14 0.73 -6.55 3.49
CA ALA A 14 -0.23 -6.69 4.58
C ALA A 14 0.16 -7.81 5.55
N LEU A 15 0.59 -8.97 5.04
CA LEU A 15 1.07 -10.05 5.89
C LEU A 15 2.26 -9.60 6.75
N GLY A 16 3.28 -9.00 6.13
CA GLY A 16 4.47 -8.56 6.85
C GLY A 16 4.19 -7.41 7.82
N LEU A 17 3.32 -6.46 7.46
CA LEU A 17 2.90 -5.38 8.35
C LEU A 17 2.17 -5.90 9.58
N GLY A 18 1.36 -6.95 9.45
CA GLY A 18 0.68 -7.54 10.60
C GLY A 18 1.66 -8.09 11.63
N PHE A 19 2.77 -8.69 11.19
CA PHE A 19 3.84 -9.12 12.09
C PHE A 19 4.69 -7.96 12.64
N ILE A 20 4.78 -6.84 11.92
CA ILE A 20 5.47 -5.64 12.42
C ILE A 20 4.66 -5.00 13.55
N LEU A 21 3.34 -4.90 13.37
CA LEU A 21 2.43 -4.29 14.33
C LEU A 21 2.16 -5.21 15.53
N GLU A 22 1.99 -6.51 15.30
CA GLU A 22 1.66 -7.49 16.34
C GLU A 22 2.57 -8.73 16.20
N PRO A 23 3.77 -8.75 16.82
CA PRO A 23 4.79 -9.77 16.60
C PRO A 23 4.57 -11.10 17.37
N GLY A 24 3.46 -11.26 18.09
CA GLY A 24 3.20 -12.39 19.00
C GLY A 24 3.11 -13.80 18.38
N LEU A 25 2.90 -13.90 17.05
CA LEU A 25 2.58 -15.16 16.35
C LEU A 25 1.33 -15.87 16.91
N ASP A 26 0.36 -15.09 17.38
CA ASP A 26 -0.83 -15.58 18.06
C ASP A 26 -2.12 -15.12 17.35
N ALA A 27 -3.25 -15.29 18.03
CA ALA A 27 -4.54 -14.85 17.51
C ALA A 27 -4.59 -13.32 17.27
N ALA A 28 -3.87 -12.51 18.05
CA ALA A 28 -3.82 -11.07 17.85
C ALA A 28 -3.07 -10.72 16.57
N THR A 29 -1.94 -11.40 16.29
CA THR A 29 -1.23 -11.26 15.01
C THR A 29 -2.14 -11.62 13.84
N ALA A 30 -2.85 -12.74 13.93
CA ALA A 30 -3.75 -13.20 12.88
C ALA A 30 -4.90 -12.21 12.61
N THR A 31 -5.51 -11.68 13.68
CA THR A 31 -6.56 -10.65 13.59
C THR A 31 -6.01 -9.38 12.92
N THR A 32 -4.85 -8.90 13.38
CA THR A 32 -4.19 -7.71 12.81
C THR A 32 -3.93 -7.88 11.32
N VAL A 33 -3.34 -9.02 10.90
CA VAL A 33 -3.12 -9.32 9.48
C VAL A 33 -4.45 -9.27 8.71
N ALA A 34 -5.51 -9.89 9.23
CA ALA A 34 -6.80 -9.92 8.55
C ALA A 34 -7.41 -8.52 8.39
N GLU A 35 -7.38 -7.71 9.46
CA GLU A 35 -7.92 -6.35 9.48
C GLU A 35 -7.22 -5.44 8.47
N ILE A 36 -5.89 -5.51 8.36
CA ILE A 36 -5.13 -4.64 7.47
C ILE A 36 -5.05 -5.14 6.03
N THR A 37 -5.28 -6.44 5.79
CA THR A 37 -5.20 -7.03 4.44
C THR A 37 -6.15 -6.36 3.46
N VAL A 38 -7.41 -6.19 3.85
CA VAL A 38 -8.43 -5.58 2.98
C VAL A 38 -8.06 -4.15 2.58
N PRO A 39 -7.82 -3.20 3.52
CA PRO A 39 -7.51 -1.82 3.13
C PRO A 39 -6.20 -1.70 2.35
N VAL A 40 -5.15 -2.46 2.71
CA VAL A 40 -3.87 -2.41 1.98
C VAL A 40 -4.03 -2.92 0.54
N VAL A 41 -4.72 -4.04 0.33
CA VAL A 41 -4.94 -4.57 -1.03
C VAL A 41 -5.86 -3.66 -1.84
N LEU A 42 -6.91 -3.10 -1.24
CA LEU A 42 -7.78 -2.13 -1.91
C LEU A 42 -7.00 -0.87 -2.32
N GLY A 43 -6.15 -0.35 -1.43
CA GLY A 43 -5.25 0.76 -1.75
C GLY A 43 -4.28 0.42 -2.88
N ALA A 44 -3.72 -0.79 -2.90
CA ALA A 44 -2.81 -1.24 -3.94
C ALA A 44 -3.49 -1.39 -5.32
N LEU A 45 -4.81 -1.64 -5.33
CA LEU A 45 -5.60 -1.73 -6.56
C LEU A 45 -6.16 -0.38 -7.02
N PHE A 46 -6.35 0.57 -6.09
CA PHE A 46 -7.05 1.82 -6.35
C PHE A 46 -6.43 2.65 -7.50
N PRO A 47 -5.10 2.85 -7.59
CA PRO A 47 -4.52 3.61 -8.69
C PRO A 47 -4.85 3.04 -10.07
N ASP A 48 -4.90 1.72 -10.21
CA ASP A 48 -5.21 1.05 -11.48
C ASP A 48 -6.68 1.16 -11.91
N VAL A 49 -7.56 1.67 -11.05
CA VAL A 49 -8.94 2.00 -11.43
C VAL A 49 -8.97 3.10 -12.50
N ASP A 50 -7.90 3.89 -12.62
CA ASP A 50 -7.76 4.90 -13.68
C ASP A 50 -7.73 4.32 -15.11
N THR A 51 -7.52 3.00 -15.23
CA THR A 51 -7.66 2.28 -16.50
C THR A 51 -9.11 2.21 -16.98
N ALA A 52 -10.08 2.36 -16.07
CA ALA A 52 -11.50 2.41 -16.39
C ALA A 52 -12.00 3.84 -16.64
N PHE A 53 -11.37 4.85 -16.01
CA PHE A 53 -11.67 6.26 -16.22
C PHE A 53 -10.42 7.13 -16.03
N GLY A 54 -10.08 7.93 -17.02
CA GLY A 54 -8.93 8.85 -16.95
C GLY A 54 -7.71 8.38 -17.74
N ARG A 55 -6.53 8.84 -17.31
CA ARG A 55 -5.26 8.56 -17.97
C ARG A 55 -4.40 7.70 -17.07
N HIS A 56 -4.21 6.46 -17.50
CA HIS A 56 -3.39 5.47 -16.80
C HIS A 56 -2.00 6.03 -16.46
N ARG A 57 -1.54 5.81 -15.21
CA ARG A 57 -0.27 6.31 -14.65
C ARG A 57 -0.23 7.81 -14.38
N LYS A 58 -1.40 8.45 -14.36
CA LYS A 58 -1.51 9.90 -14.12
C LYS A 58 -2.65 10.21 -13.18
N THR A 59 -3.88 9.84 -13.56
CA THR A 59 -5.07 10.29 -12.85
C THR A 59 -5.08 9.84 -11.40
N LEU A 60 -4.90 8.54 -11.14
CA LEU A 60 -4.87 8.00 -9.78
C LEU A 60 -3.45 7.61 -9.29
N HIS A 61 -2.42 7.90 -10.09
CA HIS A 61 -1.00 7.70 -9.75
C HIS A 61 -0.30 9.03 -9.46
N SER A 62 -0.85 9.81 -8.53
CA SER A 62 -0.38 11.16 -8.24
C SER A 62 -0.34 11.46 -6.75
N LEU A 63 0.57 12.34 -6.34
CA LEU A 63 0.72 12.78 -4.95
C LEU A 63 -0.54 13.43 -4.38
N PRO A 64 -1.34 14.23 -5.14
CA PRO A 64 -2.64 14.69 -4.64
C PRO A 64 -3.56 13.54 -4.23
N VAL A 65 -3.58 12.42 -4.96
CA VAL A 65 -4.39 11.25 -4.62
C VAL A 65 -3.87 10.56 -3.36
N LEU A 66 -2.55 10.34 -3.25
CA LEU A 66 -1.95 9.81 -2.02
C LEU A 66 -2.24 10.72 -0.81
N ALA A 67 -2.15 12.03 -0.97
CA ALA A 67 -2.44 13.00 0.09
C ALA A 67 -3.89 12.90 0.57
N VAL A 68 -4.85 12.66 -0.32
CA VAL A 68 -6.25 12.41 0.06
C VAL A 68 -6.36 11.17 0.95
N PHE A 69 -5.76 10.03 0.57
CA PHE A 69 -5.82 8.81 1.39
C PHE A 69 -5.04 8.91 2.70
N LEU A 70 -3.99 9.73 2.76
CA LEU A 70 -3.30 10.05 4.02
C LEU A 70 -4.16 10.93 4.94
N ALA A 71 -4.84 11.94 4.38
CA ALA A 71 -5.66 12.87 5.14
C ALA A 71 -6.98 12.25 5.61
N TYR A 72 -7.60 11.38 4.80
CA TYR A 72 -8.91 10.79 5.07
C TYR A 72 -9.05 10.16 6.47
N PRO A 73 -8.17 9.25 6.91
CA PRO A 73 -8.24 8.69 8.25
C PRO A 73 -8.08 9.72 9.38
N ILE A 74 -7.33 10.79 9.16
CA ILE A 74 -7.11 11.86 10.15
C ILE A 74 -8.41 12.65 10.38
N PHE A 75 -9.17 12.92 9.32
CA PHE A 75 -10.41 13.71 9.40
C PHE A 75 -11.64 12.87 9.75
N PHE A 76 -11.70 11.61 9.32
CA PHE A 76 -12.91 10.78 9.40
C PHE A 76 -12.77 9.53 10.29
N GLY A 77 -11.57 9.19 10.74
CA GLY A 77 -11.35 8.05 11.66
C GLY A 77 -11.59 6.67 11.04
N ASN A 78 -11.56 6.54 9.70
CA ASN A 78 -11.79 5.28 8.99
C ASN A 78 -10.86 5.13 7.77
N LEU A 79 -10.97 4.02 7.03
CA LEU A 79 -10.11 3.69 5.87
C LEU A 79 -8.61 3.79 6.18
N GLN A 80 -8.26 3.43 7.41
CA GLN A 80 -6.88 3.32 7.84
C GLN A 80 -6.12 2.35 6.94
N TYR A 81 -4.80 2.56 6.80
CA TYR A 81 -3.90 1.77 5.96
C TYR A 81 -4.17 1.74 4.45
N VAL A 82 -5.28 2.29 3.93
CA VAL A 82 -5.49 2.36 2.46
C VAL A 82 -4.37 3.15 1.79
N TRP A 83 -3.88 4.21 2.45
CA TRP A 83 -2.75 4.99 1.96
C TRP A 83 -1.45 4.17 1.82
N ILE A 84 -1.25 3.14 2.65
CA ILE A 84 -0.10 2.22 2.53
C ILE A 84 -0.20 1.45 1.22
N GLY A 85 -1.40 0.94 0.90
CA GLY A 85 -1.69 0.29 -0.38
C GLY A 85 -1.40 1.19 -1.58
N VAL A 86 -1.88 2.43 -1.53
CA VAL A 86 -1.63 3.42 -2.60
C VAL A 86 -0.14 3.75 -2.71
N LEU A 87 0.55 3.94 -1.59
CA LEU A 87 1.97 4.23 -1.56
C LEU A 87 2.79 3.08 -2.16
N THR A 88 2.55 1.84 -1.76
CA THR A 88 3.30 0.69 -2.28
C THR A 88 3.06 0.47 -3.77
N HIS A 89 1.84 0.75 -4.25
CA HIS A 89 1.57 0.78 -5.68
C HIS A 89 2.51 1.76 -6.39
N TYR A 90 2.67 2.98 -5.86
CA TYR A 90 3.53 4.00 -6.45
C TYR A 90 5.00 3.58 -6.41
N VAL A 91 5.47 3.02 -5.30
CA VAL A 91 6.84 2.50 -5.17
C VAL A 91 7.11 1.44 -6.22
N LEU A 92 6.22 0.46 -6.40
CA LEU A 92 6.37 -0.58 -7.42
C LEU A 92 6.37 0.00 -8.84
N ASP A 93 5.56 1.00 -9.11
CA ASP A 93 5.48 1.61 -10.43
C ASP A 93 6.67 2.53 -10.73
N VAL A 94 7.25 3.17 -9.72
CA VAL A 94 8.45 4.01 -9.89
C VAL A 94 9.72 3.15 -9.95
N VAL A 95 9.86 2.15 -9.08
CA VAL A 95 11.12 1.40 -8.85
C VAL A 95 11.13 0.03 -9.52
N GLY A 96 9.99 -0.64 -9.59
CA GLY A 96 9.90 -1.99 -10.15
C GLY A 96 9.79 -2.01 -11.68
N SER A 97 9.29 -0.93 -12.29
CA SER A 97 8.98 -0.86 -13.71
C SER A 97 10.00 -0.02 -14.50
N ARG A 98 10.13 -0.30 -15.80
CA ARG A 98 10.86 0.60 -16.74
C ARG A 98 10.10 1.88 -17.10
N ARG A 99 8.87 2.03 -16.62
CA ARG A 99 8.02 3.20 -16.86
C ARG A 99 7.69 3.85 -15.53
N GLY A 100 7.54 5.17 -15.50
CA GLY A 100 7.20 5.92 -14.30
C GLY A 100 5.71 6.24 -14.15
N ILE A 101 5.42 7.15 -13.21
CA ILE A 101 4.10 7.73 -12.95
C ILE A 101 4.18 9.26 -12.88
N ALA A 102 3.10 9.95 -13.22
CA ALA A 102 3.03 11.41 -13.16
C ALA A 102 2.66 11.90 -11.75
N LEU A 103 3.65 11.91 -10.85
CA LEU A 103 3.49 12.26 -9.43
C LEU A 103 2.79 13.60 -9.19
N PHE A 104 2.95 14.59 -10.07
CA PHE A 104 2.37 15.93 -9.90
C PHE A 104 1.14 16.18 -10.76
N HIS A 105 0.53 15.15 -11.35
CA HIS A 105 -0.73 15.28 -12.06
C HIS A 105 -1.82 15.80 -11.09
N PRO A 106 -2.71 16.74 -11.49
CA PRO A 106 -2.88 17.32 -12.83
C PRO A 106 -2.02 18.55 -13.15
N LEU A 107 -1.18 19.02 -12.24
CA LEU A 107 -0.33 20.21 -12.45
C LEU A 107 0.80 19.94 -13.44
N SER A 108 1.33 18.71 -13.48
CA SER A 108 2.33 18.27 -14.45
C SER A 108 2.13 16.82 -14.85
N ASP A 109 2.24 16.55 -16.16
CA ASP A 109 2.15 15.21 -16.72
C ASP A 109 3.51 14.52 -16.88
N ARG A 110 4.58 15.10 -16.31
CA ARG A 110 5.92 14.52 -16.33
C ARG A 110 5.94 13.22 -15.51
N GLU A 111 6.30 12.12 -16.15
CA GLU A 111 6.48 10.82 -15.49
C GLU A 111 7.83 10.75 -14.78
N PHE A 112 7.84 10.23 -13.55
CA PHE A 112 9.03 9.96 -12.75
C PHE A 112 9.15 8.45 -12.54
N GLY A 113 10.33 7.92 -12.81
CA GLY A 113 10.65 6.50 -12.68
C GLY A 113 12.12 6.32 -12.36
N PHE A 114 12.50 5.10 -11.99
CA PHE A 114 13.87 4.75 -11.65
C PHE A 114 14.61 4.24 -12.91
N PRO A 115 15.94 4.48 -13.05
CA PRO A 115 16.70 4.08 -14.24
C PRO A 115 16.83 2.56 -14.41
N SER A 116 16.52 1.79 -13.37
CA SER A 116 16.44 0.33 -13.38
C SER A 116 15.03 -0.15 -13.12
N GLY A 117 14.68 -1.31 -13.67
CA GLY A 117 13.37 -1.94 -13.52
C GLY A 117 13.15 -3.03 -14.57
N VAL A 118 12.05 -3.76 -14.46
CA VAL A 118 11.69 -4.81 -15.42
C VAL A 118 10.39 -4.50 -16.15
N THR A 119 10.24 -5.06 -17.36
CA THR A 119 8.96 -4.99 -18.06
C THR A 119 7.94 -5.89 -17.36
N THR A 120 6.65 -5.60 -17.54
CA THR A 120 5.56 -6.40 -16.96
C THR A 120 5.49 -7.83 -17.48
N SER A 121 6.11 -8.12 -18.63
CA SER A 121 6.24 -9.44 -19.23
C SER A 121 7.52 -10.19 -18.83
N SER A 122 8.40 -9.57 -18.02
CA SER A 122 9.65 -10.20 -17.61
C SER A 122 9.40 -11.39 -16.69
N LYS A 123 10.15 -12.48 -16.87
CA LYS A 123 10.17 -13.62 -15.93
C LYS A 123 10.62 -13.26 -14.51
N TYR A 124 11.26 -12.09 -14.34
CA TYR A 124 11.72 -11.58 -13.05
C TYR A 124 10.73 -10.59 -12.41
N ALA A 125 9.58 -10.29 -13.04
CA ALA A 125 8.64 -9.30 -12.51
C ALA A 125 8.14 -9.64 -11.10
N ASP A 126 7.77 -10.90 -10.88
CA ASP A 126 7.31 -11.37 -9.56
C ASP A 126 8.46 -11.35 -8.54
N LEU A 127 9.67 -11.75 -8.94
CA LEU A 127 10.86 -11.69 -8.06
C LEU A 127 11.16 -10.26 -7.63
N VAL A 128 11.16 -9.31 -8.56
CA VAL A 128 11.38 -7.87 -8.27
C VAL A 128 10.29 -7.35 -7.34
N THR A 129 9.04 -7.76 -7.55
CA THR A 129 7.91 -7.41 -6.67
C THR A 129 8.17 -7.87 -5.24
N VAL A 130 8.54 -9.12 -5.03
CA VAL A 130 8.85 -9.67 -3.70
C VAL A 130 10.04 -8.96 -3.05
N VAL A 131 11.11 -8.68 -3.82
CA VAL A 131 12.29 -7.96 -3.31
C VAL A 131 11.92 -6.55 -2.87
N ILE A 132 11.13 -5.83 -3.67
CA ILE A 132 10.66 -4.50 -3.30
C ILE A 132 9.78 -4.57 -2.05
N THR A 133 8.84 -5.52 -1.97
CA THR A 133 8.03 -5.72 -0.77
C THR A 133 8.90 -5.95 0.48
N ALA A 134 9.95 -6.76 0.39
CA ALA A 134 10.85 -6.99 1.52
C ALA A 134 11.57 -5.70 1.97
N ILE A 135 11.99 -4.86 1.02
CA ILE A 135 12.60 -3.55 1.30
C ILE A 135 11.57 -2.61 1.94
N GLU A 136 10.34 -2.59 1.42
CA GLU A 136 9.25 -1.79 1.99
C GLU A 136 8.93 -2.20 3.42
N LEU A 137 8.84 -3.50 3.70
CA LEU A 137 8.64 -4.03 5.06
C LEU A 137 9.75 -3.60 6.01
N ALA A 138 11.02 -3.67 5.59
CA ALA A 138 12.14 -3.17 6.39
C ALA A 138 12.03 -1.66 6.65
N GLY A 139 11.59 -0.89 5.65
CA GLY A 139 11.32 0.55 5.77
C GLY A 139 10.20 0.85 6.76
N PHE A 140 9.06 0.16 6.66
CA PHE A 140 7.93 0.32 7.58
C PHE A 140 8.28 -0.10 9.00
N TRP A 141 9.02 -1.21 9.16
CA TRP A 141 9.54 -1.62 10.47
C TRP A 141 10.44 -0.54 11.09
N ALA A 142 11.35 0.05 10.30
CA ALA A 142 12.24 1.10 10.80
C ALA A 142 11.45 2.37 11.18
N ILE A 143 10.46 2.77 10.37
CA ILE A 143 9.59 3.91 10.68
C ILE A 143 8.80 3.64 11.97
N HIS A 144 8.16 2.47 12.06
CA HIS A 144 7.40 2.04 13.24
C HIS A 144 8.25 2.07 14.52
N THR A 145 9.47 1.55 14.44
CA THR A 145 10.36 1.38 15.61
C THR A 145 11.03 2.68 16.04
N TYR A 146 11.45 3.52 15.10
CA TYR A 146 12.37 4.63 15.39
C TYR A 146 11.80 6.03 15.13
N VAL A 147 10.67 6.16 14.43
CA VAL A 147 10.13 7.46 14.02
C VAL A 147 8.76 7.70 14.63
N VAL A 148 7.79 6.84 14.34
CA VAL A 148 6.40 6.97 14.78
C VAL A 148 5.74 5.60 14.78
N SER A 149 4.99 5.30 15.83
CA SER A 149 4.19 4.07 15.83
C SER A 149 3.15 4.12 14.72
N LEU A 150 3.07 3.01 13.98
CA LEU A 150 2.04 2.76 12.98
C LEU A 150 0.80 2.08 13.57
N ASP A 151 0.80 1.84 14.89
CA ASP A 151 -0.31 1.22 15.59
C ASP A 151 -1.54 2.11 15.42
N LEU A 152 -2.61 1.49 14.97
CA LEU A 152 -3.92 2.10 15.08
C LEU A 152 -4.43 1.95 16.50
N ASP A 153 -5.17 2.97 16.94
CA ASP A 153 -6.13 2.84 18.02
C ASP A 153 -7.31 1.97 17.52
N LEU A 154 -7.07 0.66 17.40
CA LEU A 154 -8.06 -0.36 17.01
C LEU A 154 -9.15 -0.55 18.08
N SER A 155 -9.07 0.18 19.21
CA SER A 155 -10.05 0.16 20.29
C SER A 155 -11.48 0.45 19.81
N ALA A 156 -11.64 1.33 18.82
CA ALA A 156 -12.96 1.62 18.25
C ALA A 156 -13.55 0.44 17.44
N ALA A 157 -12.70 -0.41 16.85
CA ALA A 157 -13.15 -1.58 16.09
C ALA A 157 -13.44 -2.78 17.02
N SER A 158 -12.64 -2.96 18.08
CA SER A 158 -12.86 -4.00 19.08
C SER A 158 -14.08 -3.71 19.97
N GLU A 159 -14.35 -2.45 20.31
CA GLU A 159 -15.59 -2.03 20.99
C GLU A 159 -16.82 -2.26 20.11
N ALA A 160 -16.72 -2.00 18.80
CA ALA A 160 -17.80 -2.29 17.87
C ALA A 160 -18.06 -3.80 17.74
N ALA A 161 -17.02 -4.64 17.65
CA ALA A 161 -17.15 -6.09 17.60
C ALA A 161 -17.73 -6.67 18.91
N ALA A 162 -17.27 -6.17 20.06
CA ALA A 162 -17.81 -6.55 21.38
C ALA A 162 -19.28 -6.11 21.54
N GLY A 163 -19.68 -4.98 20.95
CA GLY A 163 -21.07 -4.53 20.90
C GLY A 163 -21.99 -5.43 20.08
N PHE A 164 -21.45 -6.23 19.14
CA PHE A 164 -22.20 -7.24 18.38
C PHE A 164 -22.20 -8.63 19.02
N GLY A 165 -21.56 -8.81 20.19
CA GLY A 165 -21.58 -10.08 20.91
C GLY A 165 -20.92 -11.25 20.18
N LEU A 166 -19.88 -10.95 19.38
CA LEU A 166 -18.94 -11.94 18.83
C LEU A 166 -17.73 -12.11 19.75
#